data_AF-A0A517WMY6-F1
#
_entry.id   AF-A0A517WMY6-F1
#
_cell.length_a   1.000
_cell.length_b   1.000
_cell.length_c   1.000
_cell.angle_alpha   90.00
_cell.angle_beta   90.00
_cell.angle_gamma   90.00
#
_symmetry.space_group_name_H-M   'P 1'
#
loop_
_entity.id
_entity.type
_entity.pdbx_description
1 polymer ?
#
loop_
_entity_poly.entity_id
_entity_poly.type
_entity_poly.pdbx_seq_one_letter_code
_entity_poly.pdbx_strand_id
1 'polypeptide(L)'
;MPVGAEIFATSEVVLKEEDVKKLNDDLMNQIGHDRFVGPAECALTLVLPDEYNLFEEVLTNSATLIEAHPVTAYYGAGYERGLWPELAAIIEFLKRRVPTVRVWYGSDTYGEVTETTAQWMSLMWDYWAENGNRPYQNRMRRGNSPESEETGSAH
;
A
#
# COMPACT_ATOMS: atom_id res chain seq x y z
N MET A 1 -15.19 -8.76 2.60
CA MET A 1 -14.79 -7.81 1.54
C MET A 1 -13.31 -8.00 1.25
N PRO A 2 -12.77 -7.65 0.08
CA PRO A 2 -11.32 -7.56 -0.08
C PRO A 2 -10.75 -6.57 0.95
N VAL A 3 -9.51 -6.80 1.38
CA VAL A 3 -8.77 -5.90 2.28
C VAL A 3 -8.37 -4.68 1.45
N GLY A 4 -8.76 -3.50 1.90
CA GLY A 4 -8.44 -2.23 1.26
C GLY A 4 -6.96 -1.86 1.43
N ALA A 5 -6.40 -1.22 0.41
CA ALA A 5 -5.08 -0.63 0.46
C ALA A 5 -5.16 0.77 1.08
N GLU A 6 -4.39 1.02 2.13
CA GLU A 6 -4.25 2.35 2.70
C GLU A 6 -2.95 2.98 2.22
N ILE A 7 -3.03 4.17 1.63
CA ILE A 7 -1.86 4.96 1.22
C ILE A 7 -2.02 6.36 1.78
N PHE A 8 -1.04 6.79 2.58
CA PHE A 8 -1.00 8.14 3.13
C PHE A 8 0.28 8.86 2.72
N ALA A 9 0.20 10.17 2.49
CA ALA A 9 1.36 11.04 2.31
C ALA A 9 1.34 12.16 3.34
N THR A 10 2.41 12.24 4.13
CA THR A 10 2.62 13.30 5.13
C THR A 10 3.65 14.29 4.62
N SER A 11 3.44 15.59 4.89
CA SER A 11 4.36 16.68 4.56
C SER A 11 4.57 17.60 5.76
N GLU A 12 5.78 18.13 5.90
CA GLU A 12 6.12 19.16 6.90
C GLU A 12 5.65 20.56 6.46
N VAL A 13 5.28 20.72 5.19
CA VAL A 13 4.73 21.94 4.62
C VAL A 13 3.21 21.83 4.52
N VAL A 14 2.51 22.91 4.89
CA VAL A 14 1.06 23.05 4.67
C VAL A 14 0.78 23.19 3.17
N LEU A 15 0.06 22.24 2.59
CA LEU A 15 -0.43 22.34 1.22
C LEU A 15 -1.82 22.98 1.18
N LYS A 16 -2.07 23.79 0.15
CA LYS A 16 -3.39 24.37 -0.08
C LYS A 16 -4.30 23.36 -0.75
N GLU A 17 -5.60 23.49 -0.55
CA GLU A 17 -6.61 22.65 -1.23
C GLU A 17 -6.46 22.69 -2.75
N GLU A 18 -6.12 23.83 -3.33
CA GLU A 18 -5.88 23.98 -4.78
C GLU A 18 -4.70 23.14 -5.28
N ASP A 19 -3.64 23.02 -4.48
CA ASP A 19 -2.47 22.20 -4.81
C ASP A 19 -2.82 20.71 -4.76
N VAL A 20 -3.57 20.29 -3.72
CA VAL A 20 -4.04 18.90 -3.59
C VAL A 20 -5.02 18.54 -4.70
N LYS A 21 -5.92 19.45 -5.08
CA LYS A 21 -6.82 19.27 -6.21
C LYS A 21 -6.06 19.06 -7.52
N LYS A 22 -5.01 19.86 -7.75
CA LYS A 22 -4.16 19.68 -8.93
C LYS A 22 -3.43 18.32 -8.92
N LEU A 23 -2.93 17.90 -7.76
CA LEU A 23 -2.31 16.58 -7.59
C LEU A 23 -3.31 15.45 -7.88
N ASN A 24 -4.55 15.59 -7.40
CA ASN A 24 -5.65 14.66 -7.68
C ASN A 24 -5.88 14.53 -9.19
N ASP A 25 -6.11 15.66 -9.86
CA ASP A 25 -6.39 15.67 -11.31
C ASP A 25 -5.21 15.10 -12.11
N ASP A 26 -3.98 15.45 -11.75
CA ASP A 26 -2.76 14.91 -12.38
C ASP A 26 -2.67 13.39 -12.21
N LEU A 27 -2.94 12.86 -11.01
CA LEU A 27 -2.87 11.43 -10.71
C LEU A 27 -3.94 10.65 -11.48
N MET A 28 -5.18 11.13 -11.45
CA MET A 28 -6.30 10.53 -12.18
C MET A 28 -6.04 10.49 -13.70
N ASN A 29 -5.46 11.55 -14.27
CA ASN A 29 -5.13 11.60 -15.69
C ASN A 29 -3.96 10.67 -16.07
N GLN A 30 -3.06 10.35 -15.13
CA GLN A 30 -1.92 9.46 -15.39
C GLN A 30 -2.26 7.98 -15.23
N ILE A 31 -3.06 7.64 -14.22
CA ILE A 31 -3.35 6.25 -13.86
C ILE A 31 -4.70 5.77 -14.40
N GLY A 32 -5.66 6.68 -14.58
CA GLY A 32 -7.03 6.38 -15.01
C GLY A 32 -8.03 6.72 -13.90
N HIS A 33 -9.14 7.32 -14.29
CA HIS A 33 -10.21 7.74 -13.37
C HIS A 33 -10.91 6.52 -12.74
N ASP A 34 -10.99 5.40 -13.46
CA ASP A 34 -11.59 4.12 -13.04
C ASP A 34 -10.78 3.37 -11.97
N ARG A 35 -9.65 3.93 -11.53
CA ARG A 35 -8.72 3.32 -10.56
C ARG A 35 -8.90 3.81 -9.14
N PHE A 36 -9.82 4.74 -8.89
CA PHE A 36 -10.01 5.34 -7.57
C PHE A 36 -11.46 5.25 -7.05
N VAL A 37 -11.63 5.17 -5.74
CA VAL A 37 -12.91 5.05 -5.03
C VAL A 37 -13.22 6.36 -4.32
N GLY A 38 -14.41 6.92 -4.49
CA GLY A 38 -14.85 8.05 -3.69
C GLY A 38 -16.05 8.80 -4.27
N PRO A 39 -16.66 9.74 -3.52
CA PRO A 39 -17.62 10.66 -4.10
C PRO A 39 -16.93 11.42 -5.25
N ALA A 40 -17.46 11.26 -6.46
CA ALA A 40 -16.90 11.79 -7.71
C ALA A 40 -15.49 11.24 -8.10
N GLU A 41 -15.17 9.98 -7.77
CA GLU A 41 -13.95 9.30 -8.26
C GLU A 41 -12.64 9.98 -7.82
N CYS A 42 -12.63 10.63 -6.66
CA CYS A 42 -11.46 11.35 -6.15
C CYS A 42 -10.29 10.40 -5.82
N ALA A 43 -9.12 10.64 -6.41
CA ALA A 43 -7.91 9.87 -6.14
C ALA A 43 -7.22 10.26 -4.83
N LEU A 44 -7.24 11.55 -4.48
CA LEU A 44 -6.54 12.11 -3.31
C LEU A 44 -7.46 13.03 -2.50
N THR A 45 -7.41 12.92 -1.18
CA THR A 45 -8.10 13.83 -0.26
C THR A 45 -7.13 14.40 0.77
N LEU A 46 -7.31 15.68 1.10
CA LEU A 46 -6.68 16.26 2.28
C LEU A 46 -7.43 15.74 3.51
N VAL A 47 -6.71 15.10 4.44
CA VAL A 47 -7.30 14.65 5.70
C VAL A 47 -7.25 15.80 6.70
N LEU A 48 -8.37 16.08 7.36
CA LEU A 48 -8.43 17.22 8.28
C LEU A 48 -7.71 16.91 9.59
N PRO A 49 -7.14 17.91 10.28
CA PRO A 49 -6.38 17.69 11.50
C PRO A 49 -7.12 16.96 12.62
N ASP A 50 -8.44 17.15 12.72
CA ASP A 50 -9.27 16.51 13.75
C ASP A 50 -9.50 15.01 13.46
N GLU A 51 -9.29 14.59 12.21
CA GLU A 51 -9.36 13.20 11.74
C GLU A 51 -8.01 12.46 11.95
N TYR A 52 -6.92 13.18 12.25
CA TYR A 52 -5.59 12.60 12.52
C TYR A 52 -5.57 11.64 13.70
N ASN A 53 -6.45 11.82 14.68
CA ASN A 53 -6.44 11.07 15.95
C ASN A 53 -6.67 9.55 15.81
N LEU A 54 -7.05 9.07 14.62
CA LEU A 54 -7.24 7.65 14.34
C LEU A 54 -5.96 6.93 13.91
N PHE A 55 -4.89 7.68 13.63
CA PHE A 55 -3.65 7.16 13.10
C PHE A 55 -2.51 7.43 14.10
N GLU A 56 -1.72 6.41 14.41
CA GLU A 56 -0.65 6.42 15.44
C GLU A 56 0.27 7.67 15.40
N GLU A 57 1.07 7.87 16.47
CA GLU A 57 1.94 9.03 16.75
C GLU A 57 2.78 9.58 15.56
N VAL A 58 2.99 8.78 14.51
CA VAL A 58 3.79 9.14 13.34
C VAL A 58 3.01 9.94 12.28
N LEU A 59 1.69 9.73 12.16
CA LEU A 59 0.83 10.47 11.21
C LEU A 59 0.32 11.80 11.80
N THR A 60 0.16 11.86 13.12
CA THR A 60 -0.44 12.96 13.89
C THR A 60 0.40 14.23 14.01
N ASN A 61 1.67 14.21 13.61
CA ASN A 61 2.61 15.34 13.77
C ASN A 61 2.94 16.08 12.46
N SER A 62 2.27 15.74 11.36
CA SER A 62 2.52 16.36 10.05
C SER A 62 1.68 17.63 9.81
N ALA A 63 2.22 18.59 9.06
CA ALA A 63 1.50 19.81 8.70
C ALA A 63 0.41 19.56 7.64
N THR A 64 0.56 18.49 6.86
CA THR A 64 -0.40 18.05 5.86
C THR A 64 -0.38 16.53 5.77
N LEU A 65 -1.57 15.94 5.77
CA LEU A 65 -1.81 14.53 5.47
C LEU A 65 -2.73 14.42 4.26
N ILE A 66 -2.32 13.64 3.27
CA ILE A 66 -3.10 13.30 2.09
C ILE A 66 -3.37 11.79 2.14
N GLU A 67 -4.60 11.39 1.90
CA GLU A 67 -5.00 10.00 1.72
C GLU A 67 -5.24 9.74 0.23
N ALA A 68 -4.81 8.57 -0.26
CA ALA A 68 -5.14 8.10 -1.59
C ALA A 68 -6.15 6.96 -1.54
N HIS A 69 -7.08 6.94 -2.50
CA HIS A 69 -8.22 6.01 -2.51
C HIS A 69 -8.20 5.03 -3.68
N PRO A 70 -7.24 4.09 -3.75
CA PRO A 70 -7.21 3.11 -4.84
C PRO A 70 -8.41 2.14 -4.79
N VAL A 71 -8.91 1.74 -5.96
CA VAL A 71 -9.93 0.66 -6.11
C VAL A 71 -9.34 -0.71 -5.80
N THR A 72 -8.05 -0.88 -6.07
CA THR A 72 -7.40 -2.18 -5.92
C THR A 72 -7.21 -2.55 -4.44
N ALA A 73 -7.26 -3.86 -4.17
CA ALA A 73 -7.05 -4.38 -2.83
C ALA A 73 -5.61 -4.12 -2.34
N TYR A 74 -5.38 -4.33 -1.04
CA TYR A 74 -4.04 -4.42 -0.47
C TYR A 74 -3.19 -5.49 -1.16
N TYR A 75 -1.88 -5.24 -1.26
CA TYR A 75 -0.88 -6.19 -1.71
C TYR A 75 0.23 -6.33 -0.66
N GLY A 76 0.45 -7.54 -0.17
CA GLY A 76 1.51 -7.82 0.78
C GLY A 76 1.75 -9.32 0.94
N ALA A 77 2.77 -9.66 1.71
CA ALA A 77 3.10 -11.06 1.98
C ALA A 77 1.95 -11.78 2.70
N GLY A 78 1.45 -12.86 2.11
CA GLY A 78 0.27 -13.58 2.59
C GLY A 78 -1.07 -12.98 2.11
N TYR A 79 -1.02 -11.89 1.32
CA TYR A 79 -2.19 -11.25 0.72
C TYR A 79 -1.86 -10.65 -0.66
N GLU A 80 -1.57 -11.51 -1.64
CA GLU A 80 -1.12 -11.11 -2.98
C GLU A 80 -2.30 -10.81 -3.93
N ARG A 81 -3.24 -9.95 -3.50
CA ARG A 81 -4.48 -9.68 -4.25
C ARG A 81 -4.50 -8.31 -4.94
N GLY A 82 -3.86 -7.30 -4.35
CA GLY A 82 -3.75 -5.97 -4.94
C GLY A 82 -2.89 -5.91 -6.21
N LEU A 83 -3.15 -4.94 -7.08
CA LEU A 83 -2.31 -4.67 -8.25
C LEU A 83 -1.08 -3.89 -7.80
N TRP A 84 -0.02 -4.58 -7.38
CA TRP A 84 1.21 -3.93 -6.87
C TRP A 84 1.78 -2.86 -7.80
N PRO A 85 1.90 -3.05 -9.13
CA PRO A 85 2.40 -2.00 -10.01
C PRO A 85 1.59 -0.70 -9.96
N GLU A 86 0.27 -0.81 -9.80
CA GLU A 86 -0.64 0.34 -9.70
C GLU A 86 -0.45 1.06 -8.37
N LEU A 87 -0.44 0.31 -7.26
CA LEU A 87 -0.18 0.83 -5.91
C LEU A 87 1.19 1.52 -5.83
N ALA A 88 2.21 0.88 -6.39
CA ALA A 88 3.57 1.42 -6.45
C ALA A 88 3.64 2.71 -7.28
N ALA A 89 2.88 2.80 -8.38
CA ALA A 89 2.82 4.03 -9.18
C ALA A 89 2.21 5.20 -8.39
N ILE A 90 1.14 4.96 -7.62
CA ILE A 90 0.54 5.97 -6.75
C ILE A 90 1.54 6.45 -5.69
N ILE A 91 2.21 5.50 -5.01
CA ILE A 91 3.23 5.79 -3.99
C ILE A 91 4.37 6.64 -4.59
N GLU A 92 4.89 6.24 -5.75
CA GLU A 92 6.00 6.92 -6.42
C GLU A 92 5.60 8.29 -6.99
N PHE A 93 4.33 8.47 -7.40
CA PHE A 93 3.77 9.76 -7.77
C PHE A 93 3.79 10.72 -6.58
N LEU A 94 3.25 10.31 -5.43
CA LEU A 94 3.21 11.13 -4.22
C LEU A 94 4.61 11.54 -3.78
N LYS A 95 5.55 10.58 -3.73
CA LYS A 95 6.96 10.85 -3.40
C LYS A 95 7.65 11.90 -4.26
N ARG A 96 7.27 11.99 -5.55
CA ARG A 96 7.89 12.92 -6.52
C ARG A 96 7.20 14.27 -6.58
N ARG A 97 5.93 14.35 -6.19
CA ARG A 97 5.07 15.52 -6.43
C ARG A 97 4.78 16.30 -5.17
N VAL A 98 4.88 15.68 -3.99
CA VAL A 98 4.65 16.32 -2.70
C VAL A 98 6.00 16.74 -2.10
N PRO A 99 6.16 18.01 -1.65
CA PRO A 99 7.41 18.47 -1.03
C PRO A 99 7.62 17.83 0.35
N THR A 100 8.88 17.53 0.72
CA THR A 100 9.24 17.00 2.05
C THR A 100 8.38 15.79 2.48
N VAL A 101 8.03 14.95 1.52
CA VAL A 101 7.01 13.92 1.72
C VAL A 101 7.57 12.64 2.31
N ARG A 102 6.79 12.03 3.21
CA ARG A 102 6.90 10.64 3.61
C ARG A 102 5.61 9.94 3.22
N VAL A 103 5.72 8.76 2.61
CA VAL A 103 4.55 8.00 2.13
C VAL A 103 4.46 6.70 2.90
N TRP A 104 3.27 6.39 3.38
CA TRP A 104 2.94 5.27 4.23
C TRP A 104 2.01 4.33 3.49
N TYR A 105 2.20 3.03 3.68
CA TYR A 105 1.38 2.00 3.03
C TYR A 105 0.99 0.93 4.03
N GLY A 106 -0.28 0.52 4.02
CA GLY A 106 -0.80 -0.49 4.91
C GLY A 106 -2.11 -1.08 4.44
N SER A 107 -2.77 -1.79 5.35
CA SER A 107 -4.06 -2.43 5.10
C SER A 107 -5.11 -1.92 6.07
N ASP A 108 -6.34 -1.76 5.57
CA ASP A 108 -7.52 -1.32 6.34
C ASP A 108 -7.95 -2.28 7.45
N THR A 109 -7.33 -3.46 7.52
CA THR A 109 -7.70 -4.55 8.41
C THR A 109 -6.79 -4.64 9.63
N TYR A 110 -5.52 -4.28 9.48
CA TYR A 110 -4.53 -4.40 10.56
C TYR A 110 -4.25 -3.07 11.27
N GLY A 111 -4.64 -1.94 10.68
CA GLY A 111 -4.46 -0.60 11.28
C GLY A 111 -2.99 -0.18 11.40
N GLU A 112 -2.08 -0.92 10.78
CA GLU A 112 -0.64 -0.65 10.76
C GLU A 112 -0.20 -0.22 9.36
N VAL A 113 0.53 0.88 9.30
CA VAL A 113 1.12 1.41 8.06
C VAL A 113 2.65 1.44 8.18
N THR A 114 3.33 1.15 7.07
CA THR A 114 4.80 1.17 6.99
C THR A 114 5.27 2.30 6.09
N GLU A 115 6.33 2.99 6.48
CA GLU A 115 6.97 3.98 5.61
C GLU A 115 7.59 3.30 4.37
N THR A 116 7.19 3.79 3.20
CA THR A 116 7.60 3.25 1.90
C THR A 116 8.99 3.78 1.50
N THR A 117 10.04 3.47 2.25
CA THR A 117 11.42 3.85 1.87
C THR A 117 11.84 3.25 0.52
N ALA A 118 12.93 3.75 -0.09
CA ALA A 118 13.46 3.17 -1.33
C ALA A 118 13.81 1.68 -1.17
N GLN A 119 14.36 1.30 -0.02
CA GLN A 119 14.65 -0.10 0.31
C GLN A 119 13.37 -0.92 0.41
N TRP A 120 12.34 -0.40 1.09
CA TRP A 120 11.05 -1.08 1.22
C TRP A 120 10.38 -1.29 -0.15
N MET A 121 10.40 -0.27 -1.02
CA MET A 121 9.88 -0.40 -2.39
C MET A 121 10.61 -1.49 -3.19
N SER A 122 11.94 -1.56 -3.08
CA SER A 122 12.73 -2.60 -3.74
C SER A 122 12.30 -4.00 -3.28
N LEU A 123 12.17 -4.19 -1.96
CA LEU A 123 11.74 -5.48 -1.39
C LEU A 123 10.36 -5.90 -1.89
N MET A 124 9.43 -4.96 -2.00
CA MET A 124 8.08 -5.25 -2.49
C MET A 124 8.05 -5.59 -3.99
N TRP A 125 8.89 -4.92 -4.79
CA TRP A 125 9.08 -5.29 -6.20
C TRP A 125 9.71 -6.67 -6.37
N ASP A 126 10.72 -7.01 -5.58
CA ASP A 126 11.33 -8.34 -5.58
C ASP A 126 10.27 -9.40 -5.22
N TYR A 127 9.51 -9.16 -4.15
CA TYR A 127 8.42 -10.05 -3.73
C TYR A 127 7.36 -10.21 -4.83
N TRP A 128 6.96 -9.12 -5.47
CA TRP A 128 5.99 -9.18 -6.57
C TRP A 128 6.55 -9.88 -7.80
N ALA A 129 7.83 -9.69 -8.14
CA ALA A 129 8.45 -10.39 -9.25
C ALA A 129 8.48 -11.91 -9.03
N GLU A 130 8.65 -12.35 -7.78
CA GLU A 130 8.64 -13.76 -7.41
C GLU A 130 7.23 -14.37 -7.34
N ASN A 131 6.23 -13.61 -6.85
CA ASN A 131 4.92 -14.15 -6.48
C ASN A 131 3.78 -13.70 -7.40
N GLY A 132 3.92 -12.52 -8.02
CA GLY A 132 2.87 -11.85 -8.79
C GLY A 132 1.59 -11.65 -7.97
N ASN A 133 0.45 -11.71 -8.63
CA ASN A 133 -0.89 -11.66 -8.02
C ASN A 133 -1.47 -13.07 -7.81
N ARG A 134 -0.63 -14.03 -7.41
CA ARG A 134 -1.05 -15.42 -7.22
C ARG A 134 -1.40 -15.64 -5.75
N PRO A 135 -2.69 -15.55 -5.36
CA PRO A 135 -3.07 -15.81 -3.99
C PRO A 135 -2.78 -17.27 -3.60
N TYR A 136 -2.19 -17.48 -2.41
CA TYR A 136 -2.26 -18.72 -1.63
C TYR A 136 -1.83 -20.05 -2.30
N GLN A 137 -0.92 -20.08 -3.28
CA GLN A 137 -0.58 -21.37 -3.92
C GLN A 137 0.55 -22.18 -3.26
N ASN A 138 1.37 -21.62 -2.35
CA ASN A 138 2.63 -22.30 -1.98
C ASN A 138 2.95 -22.49 -0.49
N ARG A 139 2.12 -22.09 0.47
CA ARG A 139 2.41 -22.43 1.89
C ARG A 139 2.06 -23.87 2.28
N MET A 140 1.12 -24.53 1.61
CA MET A 140 0.78 -25.93 1.91
C MET A 140 1.75 -26.96 1.29
N ARG A 141 2.61 -26.57 0.33
CA ARG A 141 3.48 -27.53 -0.38
C ARG A 141 4.91 -27.63 0.18
N ARG A 142 5.33 -26.70 1.05
CA ARG A 142 6.61 -26.78 1.78
C ARG A 142 6.48 -27.39 3.19
N GLY A 143 5.41 -28.17 3.42
CA GLY A 143 5.16 -28.86 4.68
C GLY A 143 5.30 -30.38 4.62
N ASN A 144 5.47 -31.00 3.44
CA ASN A 144 5.57 -32.46 3.34
C ASN A 144 6.49 -32.88 2.18
N SER A 145 7.70 -33.33 2.54
CA SER A 145 8.53 -34.32 1.82
C SER A 145 9.66 -34.76 2.80
N PRO A 146 10.21 -35.97 2.71
CA PRO A 146 9.57 -37.23 3.13
C PRO A 146 10.58 -38.12 3.89
N GLU A 147 10.43 -38.37 5.19
CA GLU A 147 11.27 -39.35 5.89
C GLU A 147 10.45 -40.21 6.85
N SER A 148 9.97 -41.32 6.32
CA SER A 148 9.79 -42.54 7.10
C SER A 148 9.94 -43.76 6.17
N GLU A 149 11.15 -43.92 5.64
CA GLU A 149 11.68 -45.25 5.32
C GLU A 149 12.84 -45.52 6.26
N GLU A 150 12.56 -46.23 7.36
CA GLU A 150 13.51 -47.16 7.99
C GLU A 150 12.74 -48.01 9.03
N THR A 151 12.05 -49.04 8.57
CA THR A 151 11.77 -50.22 9.40
C THR A 151 12.23 -51.46 8.66
N GLY A 152 13.55 -51.63 8.66
CA GLY A 152 14.21 -52.87 8.33
C GLY A 152 15.42 -53.07 9.25
N SER A 153 15.21 -53.68 10.42
CA SER A 153 16.27 -54.47 11.04
C SER A 153 15.68 -55.58 11.90
N ALA A 154 16.11 -56.79 11.57
CA ALA A 154 15.82 -58.03 12.26
C ALA A 154 16.41 -58.06 13.67
N HIS A 155 15.72 -58.74 14.60
CA HIS A 155 16.28 -59.81 15.43
C HIS A 155 15.17 -60.63 16.08
#